data_AF-A0A8H9GRS8-F1
#
_entry.id   AF-A0A8H9GRS8-F1
#
_cell.length_a   1.000
_cell.length_b   1.000
_cell.length_c   1.000
_cell.angle_alpha   90.00
_cell.angle_beta   90.00
_cell.angle_gamma   90.00
#
_symmetry.space_group_name_H-M   'P 1'
#
loop_
_entity.id
_entity.type
_entity.pdbx_description
1 polymer ?
#
loop_
_entity_poly.entity_id
_entity_poly.type
_entity_poly.pdbx_seq_one_letter_code
_entity_poly.pdbx_strand_id
1 'polypeptide(L)'
;MIPLRLVDFVQCVLQRPQIYTAHGTYDEVVAFIEGYHVGHQRTQTQRVEFGAWLQARLGEGQGRWLVRFRQGFSNDSTALSGLADAYNAFLQQRPDLAS
;
A
#
# COMPACT_ATOMS: atom_id res chain seq x y z
N MET A 1 -28.02 -5.59 6.37
CA MET A 1 -26.86 -6.34 6.90
C MET A 1 -25.67 -5.94 6.03
N ILE A 2 -24.67 -5.25 6.59
CA ILE A 2 -23.45 -4.94 5.83
C ILE A 2 -22.56 -6.19 5.91
N PRO A 3 -22.19 -6.81 4.78
CA PRO A 3 -21.31 -7.97 4.81
C PRO A 3 -19.96 -7.57 5.42
N LEU A 4 -19.52 -8.34 6.42
CA LEU A 4 -18.17 -8.19 6.96
C LEU A 4 -17.17 -8.57 5.87
N ARG A 5 -16.28 -7.64 5.55
CA ARG A 5 -15.16 -7.87 4.63
C ARG A 5 -13.90 -8.03 5.46
N LEU A 6 -13.12 -9.07 5.17
CA LEU A 6 -11.77 -9.20 5.69
C LEU A 6 -10.89 -8.14 5.00
N VAL A 7 -10.19 -7.35 5.80
CA VAL A 7 -9.36 -6.24 5.35
C VAL A 7 -7.92 -6.52 5.76
N ASP A 8 -7.02 -6.50 4.78
CA ASP A 8 -5.58 -6.70 5.01
C ASP A 8 -5.00 -5.51 5.79
N PHE A 9 -3.94 -5.75 6.58
CA PHE A 9 -3.31 -4.72 7.40
C PHE A 9 -2.88 -3.50 6.57
N VAL A 10 -2.33 -3.70 5.37
CA VAL A 10 -1.92 -2.60 4.49
C VAL A 10 -3.13 -1.79 4.04
N GLN A 11 -4.29 -2.42 3.77
CA GLN A 11 -5.54 -1.69 3.49
C GLN A 11 -5.96 -0.83 4.68
N CYS A 12 -5.88 -1.35 5.90
CA CYS A 12 -6.21 -0.59 7.11
C CYS A 12 -5.33 0.66 7.27
N VAL A 13 -4.01 0.52 7.09
CA VAL A 13 -3.08 1.65 7.18
C VAL A 13 -3.38 2.69 6.10
N LEU A 14 -3.58 2.26 4.85
CA LEU A 14 -3.85 3.19 3.74
C LEU A 14 -5.22 3.88 3.86
N GLN A 15 -6.24 3.22 4.43
CA GLN A 15 -7.58 3.80 4.62
C GLN A 15 -7.66 4.74 5.83
N ARG A 16 -6.82 4.53 6.84
CA ARG A 16 -6.84 5.28 8.11
C ARG A 16 -5.42 5.68 8.56
N PRO A 17 -4.66 6.43 7.74
CA PRO A 17 -3.22 6.64 7.97
C PRO A 17 -2.90 7.31 9.31
N GLN A 18 -3.75 8.22 9.78
CA GLN A 18 -3.57 8.94 11.05
C GLN A 18 -3.79 8.08 12.30
N ILE A 19 -4.35 6.87 12.18
CA ILE A 19 -4.43 5.92 13.30
C ILE A 19 -3.05 5.29 13.56
N TYR A 20 -2.24 5.14 12.51
CA TYR A 20 -0.98 4.41 12.53
C TYR A 20 0.25 5.32 12.47
N THR A 21 0.07 6.58 12.10
CA THR A 21 1.16 7.56 11.91
C THR A 21 0.78 8.91 12.50
N ALA A 22 1.77 9.72 12.86
CA ALA A 22 1.54 10.98 13.57
C ALA A 22 0.84 12.03 12.69
N HIS A 23 1.24 12.16 11.42
CA HIS A 23 0.68 13.18 10.52
C HIS A 23 -0.09 12.60 9.34
N GLY A 24 0.00 11.29 9.09
CA GLY A 24 -0.65 10.67 7.94
C GLY A 24 -0.04 11.10 6.62
N THR A 25 1.22 11.54 6.63
CA THR A 25 1.95 11.91 5.41
C THR A 25 2.29 10.68 4.59
N TYR A 26 2.52 10.86 3.30
CA TYR A 26 2.82 9.74 2.40
C TYR A 26 4.07 8.98 2.87
N ASP A 27 5.12 9.73 3.21
CA ASP A 27 6.40 9.16 3.61
C ASP A 27 6.32 8.43 4.96
N GLU A 28 5.59 8.97 5.94
CA GLU A 28 5.34 8.28 7.21
C GLU A 28 4.60 6.96 7.01
N VAL A 29 3.55 6.97 6.20
CA VAL A 29 2.72 5.78 5.95
C VAL A 29 3.52 4.72 5.23
N VAL A 30 4.28 5.11 4.20
CA VAL A 30 5.19 4.21 3.50
C VAL A 30 6.22 3.64 4.45
N ALA A 31 6.92 4.47 5.23
CA ALA A 31 7.94 4.02 6.17
C ALA A 31 7.36 3.08 7.23
N PHE A 32 6.14 3.36 7.73
CA PHE A 32 5.44 2.51 8.68
C PHE A 32 5.14 1.13 8.08
N ILE A 33 4.56 1.09 6.87
CA ILE A 33 4.27 -0.16 6.17
C ILE A 33 5.58 -0.93 5.93
N GLU A 34 6.63 -0.28 5.42
CA GLU A 34 7.92 -0.94 5.18
C GLU A 34 8.53 -1.48 6.48
N GLY A 35 8.52 -0.69 7.55
CA GLY A 35 9.04 -1.08 8.87
C GLY A 35 8.27 -2.26 9.46
N TYR A 36 6.95 -2.30 9.32
CA TYR A 36 6.13 -3.42 9.76
C TYR A 36 6.56 -4.74 9.10
N HIS A 37 6.77 -4.72 7.78
CA HIS A 37 7.20 -5.90 7.01
C HIS A 37 8.62 -6.33 7.34
N VAL A 38 9.53 -5.38 7.57
CA VAL A 38 10.91 -5.72 7.95
C VAL A 38 10.96 -6.30 9.37
N GLY A 39 10.19 -5.75 10.29
CA GLY A 39 10.15 -6.19 11.69
C GLY A 39 9.47 -7.54 11.90
N HIS A 40 8.49 -7.87 11.05
CA HIS A 40 7.75 -9.13 11.13
C HIS A 40 8.22 -10.07 10.01
N GLN A 41 9.11 -11.00 10.33
CA GLN A 41 9.65 -11.99 9.37
C GLN A 41 8.59 -12.89 8.70
N ARG A 42 7.34 -12.89 9.21
CA ARG A 42 6.18 -13.58 8.64
C ARG A 42 4.94 -12.70 8.78
N THR A 43 4.78 -11.73 7.90
CA THR A 43 3.49 -11.05 7.73
C THR A 43 2.65 -11.83 6.71
N GLN A 44 1.33 -11.93 6.94
CA GLN A 44 0.38 -12.47 5.95
C GLN A 44 0.07 -11.50 4.80
N THR A 45 0.74 -10.35 4.78
CA THR A 45 0.57 -9.27 3.82
C THR A 45 1.27 -9.57 2.50
N GLN A 46 0.68 -9.14 1.39
CA GLN A 46 1.16 -9.42 0.04
C GLN A 46 2.10 -8.34 -0.52
N ARG A 47 2.95 -7.75 0.33
CA ARG A 47 3.71 -6.53 -0.03
C ARG A 47 4.80 -6.76 -1.08
N VAL A 48 5.43 -7.93 -1.11
CA VAL A 48 6.46 -8.24 -2.10
C VAL A 48 5.82 -8.36 -3.48
N GLU A 49 4.74 -9.13 -3.56
CA GLU A 49 3.93 -9.35 -4.75
C GLU A 49 3.31 -8.04 -5.25
N PHE A 50 2.78 -7.24 -4.33
CA PHE A 50 2.27 -5.91 -4.65
C PHE A 50 3.36 -4.98 -5.19
N GLY A 51 4.55 -4.97 -4.56
CA GLY A 51 5.68 -4.17 -5.02
C GLY A 51 6.08 -4.52 -6.46
N ALA A 52 6.18 -5.82 -6.77
CA ALA A 52 6.47 -6.29 -8.13
C ALA A 52 5.34 -5.91 -9.12
N TRP A 53 4.08 -6.08 -8.72
CA TRP A 53 2.90 -5.74 -9.51
C TRP A 53 2.81 -4.24 -9.82
N LEU A 54 3.17 -3.39 -8.86
CA LEU A 54 3.13 -1.94 -9.01
C LEU A 54 4.32 -1.45 -9.84
N GLN A 55 5.51 -2.03 -9.62
CA GLN A 55 6.68 -1.73 -10.44
C GLN A 55 6.44 -2.04 -11.93
N ALA A 56 5.79 -3.16 -12.25
CA ALA A 56 5.45 -3.51 -13.63
C ALA A 56 4.52 -2.46 -14.30
N ARG A 57 3.66 -1.78 -13.53
CA ARG A 57 2.75 -0.73 -14.03
C ARG A 57 3.42 0.63 -14.19
N LEU A 58 4.35 0.95 -13.29
CA LEU A 58 5.14 2.18 -13.38
C LEU A 58 6.17 2.10 -14.53
N GLY A 59 6.43 0.92 -15.06
CA GLY A 59 7.41 0.69 -16.12
C GLY A 59 8.86 0.85 -15.63
N GLU A 60 9.79 0.82 -16.56
CA GLU A 60 11.21 1.01 -16.28
C GLU A 60 11.51 2.43 -15.78
N GLY A 61 12.47 2.55 -14.87
CA GLY A 61 12.90 3.85 -14.34
C GLY A 61 13.73 3.70 -13.08
N GLN A 62 14.56 4.71 -12.81
CA GLN A 62 15.46 4.73 -11.66
C GLN A 62 14.72 5.14 -10.37
N GLY A 63 15.15 4.59 -9.23
CA GLY A 63 14.62 4.92 -7.90
C GLY A 63 13.61 3.90 -7.34
N ARG A 64 13.25 4.07 -6.07
CA ARG A 64 12.29 3.19 -5.38
C ARG A 64 10.88 3.38 -5.96
N TRP A 65 10.17 2.28 -6.20
CA TRP A 65 8.84 2.30 -6.82
C TRP A 65 7.81 3.17 -6.07
N LEU A 66 7.84 3.21 -4.73
CA LEU A 66 6.97 4.10 -3.93
C LEU A 66 7.29 5.59 -4.14
N VAL A 67 8.56 5.94 -4.36
CA VAL A 67 8.96 7.32 -4.65
C VAL A 67 8.47 7.71 -6.04
N ARG A 68 8.66 6.82 -7.03
CA ARG A 68 8.17 7.04 -8.40
C ARG A 68 6.64 7.15 -8.44
N PHE A 69 5.95 6.30 -7.68
CA PHE A 69 4.50 6.37 -7.56
C PHE A 69 4.05 7.75 -7.04
N ARG A 70 4.69 8.26 -5.99
CA ARG A 70 4.37 9.57 -5.37
C ARG A 70 4.52 10.75 -6.33
N GLN A 71 5.43 10.68 -7.30
CA GLN A 71 5.67 11.74 -8.27
C GLN A 71 4.47 12.02 -9.19
N GLY A 72 3.55 11.05 -9.34
CA GLY A 72 2.33 11.22 -10.13
C GLY A 72 1.23 12.05 -9.46
N PHE A 73 1.43 12.51 -8.22
CA PHE A 73 0.40 13.13 -7.40
C PHE A 73 0.80 14.50 -6.86
N SER A 74 -0.16 15.41 -6.75
CA SER A 74 0.08 16.78 -6.30
C SER A 74 0.26 16.91 -4.79
N ASN A 75 -0.31 15.99 -4.00
CA ASN A 75 -0.21 16.01 -2.54
C ASN A 75 -0.34 14.59 -1.95
N ASP A 76 0.00 14.47 -0.66
CA ASP A 76 0.04 13.21 0.06
C ASP A 76 -1.32 12.53 0.17
N SER A 77 -2.40 13.29 0.38
CA SER A 77 -3.75 12.72 0.46
C SER A 77 -4.14 12.03 -0.84
N THR A 78 -3.87 12.67 -1.99
CA THR A 78 -4.15 12.08 -3.30
C THR A 78 -3.24 10.90 -3.61
N ALA A 79 -1.97 10.95 -3.19
CA ALA A 79 -1.03 9.86 -3.34
C ALA A 79 -1.44 8.63 -2.52
N LEU A 80 -1.84 8.82 -1.26
CA LEU A 80 -2.30 7.73 -0.39
C LEU A 80 -3.61 7.12 -0.89
N SER A 81 -4.55 7.93 -1.36
CA SER A 81 -5.77 7.43 -2.01
C SER A 81 -5.43 6.60 -3.23
N GLY A 82 -4.55 7.08 -4.11
CA GLY A 82 -4.12 6.33 -5.28
C GLY A 82 -3.39 5.04 -4.91
N LEU A 83 -2.58 5.04 -3.85
CA LEU A 83 -1.89 3.84 -3.38
C LEU A 83 -2.88 2.82 -2.81
N ALA A 84 -3.91 3.27 -2.10
CA ALA A 84 -5.00 2.43 -1.62
C ALA A 84 -5.76 1.78 -2.79
N ASP A 85 -6.07 2.55 -3.84
CA ASP A 85 -6.75 2.06 -5.04
C ASP A 85 -5.88 1.04 -5.78
N ALA A 86 -4.58 1.32 -5.93
CA ALA A 86 -3.62 0.39 -6.53
C ALA A 86 -3.55 -0.93 -5.76
N TYR A 87 -3.49 -0.89 -4.43
CA TYR A 87 -3.47 -2.10 -3.60
C TYR A 87 -4.79 -2.89 -3.69
N ASN A 88 -5.93 -2.21 -3.69
CA ASN A 88 -7.23 -2.84 -3.89
C ASN A 88 -7.34 -3.52 -5.25
N ALA A 89 -6.87 -2.88 -6.32
CA ALA A 89 -6.86 -3.44 -7.66
C ALA A 89 -5.95 -4.67 -7.76
N PHE A 90 -4.81 -4.66 -7.06
CA PHE A 90 -3.93 -5.82 -6.93
C PHE A 90 -4.65 -7.00 -6.27
N LEU A 91 -5.32 -6.79 -5.14
CA LEU A 91 -6.05 -7.85 -4.44
C LEU A 91 -7.23 -8.40 -5.27
N GLN A 92 -7.92 -7.56 -6.03
CA GLN A 92 -9.01 -8.01 -6.91
C GLN A 92 -8.55 -8.92 -8.05
N GLN A 93 -7.31 -8.74 -8.53
CA GLN A 93 -6.70 -9.61 -9.55
C GLN A 93 -6.17 -10.92 -8.96
N ARG A 94 -6.11 -11.01 -7.63
CA ARG A 94 -5.56 -12.13 -6.86
C ARG A 94 -6.52 -12.51 -5.72
N PRO A 95 -7.71 -13.03 -6.03
CA PRO A 95 -8.68 -13.42 -5.01
C PRO A 95 -8.15 -14.55 -4.10
N ASP A 96 -7.18 -15.34 -4.60
CA ASP A 96 -6.41 -16.33 -3.84
C ASP A 96 -5.60 -15.73 -2.68
N LEU A 97 -5.28 -14.44 -2.77
CA LEU A 97 -4.45 -13.71 -1.82
C LEU A 97 -5.24 -12.72 -0.94
N ALA A 98 -6.53 -12.54 -1.19
CA ALA A 98 -7.38 -11.57 -0.49
C ALA A 98 -7.90 -12.07 0.88
N SER A 99 -7.20 -13.03 1.49
CA SER A 99 -7.58 -13.74 2.73
C SER A 99 -6.60 -13.48 3.85
#